data_AF-A0A2V9X9G6-F1
#
_entry.id   AF-A0A2V9X9G6-F1
#
_cell.length_a   1.000
_cell.length_b   1.000
_cell.length_c   1.000
_cell.angle_alpha   90.00
_cell.angle_beta   90.00
_cell.angle_gamma   90.00
#
_symmetry.space_group_name_H-M   'P 1'
#
loop_
_entity.id
_entity.type
_entity.pdbx_description
1 polymer ?
#
loop_
_entity_poly.entity_id
_entity_poly.type
_entity_poly.pdbx_seq_one_letter_code
_entity_poly.pdbx_strand_id
1 'polypeptide(L)'
;APDPKLQAAFEGELKKSEQIANQILAHSPENHAAIFAKVLVGGLRGDYMALVEKRNLAALSTIKSARALAEKLIAEDPSYYDAYLAVGVENYLLSVNPAPVRWLLRLGGAQTDKAAGIAKLRLTAEKGHYLAPYARLLLAVAALRDHDRNQARELLNGLAEEFPRNPLYRKELARIER
;
A
#
# COMPACT_ATOMS: atom_id res chain seq x y z
N ALA A 1 20.08 -12.81 -4.39
CA ALA A 1 19.58 -11.70 -5.23
C ALA A 1 18.28 -12.15 -5.88
N PRO A 2 17.33 -11.24 -6.17
CA PRO A 2 16.10 -11.60 -6.90
C PRO A 2 16.43 -12.21 -8.27
N ASP A 3 15.54 -13.05 -8.80
CA ASP A 3 15.66 -13.60 -10.15
C ASP A 3 15.67 -12.44 -11.18
N PRO A 4 16.77 -12.24 -11.93
CA PRO A 4 16.88 -11.14 -12.89
C PRO A 4 15.80 -11.15 -13.97
N LYS A 5 15.32 -12.33 -14.39
CA LYS A 5 14.27 -12.42 -15.41
C LYS A 5 12.93 -11.95 -14.87
N LEU A 6 12.60 -12.36 -13.64
CA LEU A 6 11.39 -11.93 -12.96
C LEU A 6 11.40 -10.43 -12.68
N GLN A 7 12.55 -9.90 -12.24
CA GLN A 7 12.75 -8.47 -12.05
C GLN A 7 12.53 -7.68 -13.34
N ALA A 8 13.14 -8.13 -14.45
CA ALA A 8 12.99 -7.47 -15.75
C ALA A 8 11.54 -7.50 -16.25
N ALA A 9 10.83 -8.62 -16.05
CA ALA A 9 9.42 -8.73 -16.40
C ALA A 9 8.54 -7.77 -15.57
N PHE A 10 8.76 -7.71 -14.25
CA PHE A 10 8.06 -6.81 -13.34
C PHE A 10 8.25 -5.34 -13.74
N GLU A 11 9.50 -4.89 -13.91
CA GLU A 11 9.77 -3.51 -14.33
C GLU A 11 9.26 -3.22 -15.75
N GLY A 12 9.26 -4.22 -16.63
CA GLY A 12 8.67 -4.12 -17.97
C GLY A 12 7.18 -3.76 -17.93
N GLU A 13 6.39 -4.47 -17.10
CA GLU A 13 4.97 -4.19 -16.94
C GLU A 13 4.70 -2.84 -16.27
N LEU A 14 5.48 -2.46 -15.26
CA LEU A 14 5.38 -1.14 -14.64
C LEU A 14 5.65 -0.02 -15.64
N LYS A 15 6.69 -0.16 -16.46
CA LYS A 15 7.03 0.81 -17.50
C LYS A 15 5.94 0.93 -18.56
N LYS A 16 5.38 -0.20 -19.00
CA LYS A 16 4.28 -0.22 -19.97
C LYS A 16 3.04 0.49 -19.41
N SER A 17 2.66 0.21 -18.16
CA SER A 17 1.55 0.90 -17.49
C SER A 17 1.78 2.41 -17.40
N GLU A 18 2.98 2.83 -17.03
CA GLU A 18 3.35 4.25 -16.94
C GLU A 18 3.32 4.95 -18.32
N GLN A 19 3.76 4.28 -19.38
CA GLN A 19 3.69 4.80 -20.75
C GLN A 19 2.25 5.05 -21.19
N ILE A 20 1.36 4.09 -20.96
CA ILE A 20 -0.08 4.22 -21.28
C ILE A 20 -0.70 5.37 -20.48
N ALA A 21 -0.44 5.43 -19.18
CA ALA A 21 -0.94 6.51 -18.33
C ALA A 21 -0.45 7.88 -18.80
N ASN A 22 0.83 8.02 -19.15
CA ASN A 22 1.38 9.28 -19.64
C ASN A 22 0.78 9.69 -20.99
N GLN A 23 0.51 8.75 -21.91
CA GLN A 23 -0.17 9.03 -23.17
C GLN A 23 -1.59 9.56 -22.95
N ILE A 24 -2.33 8.97 -22.01
CA ILE A 24 -3.67 9.45 -21.65
C ILE A 24 -3.59 10.85 -21.05
N LEU A 25 -2.69 11.07 -20.09
CA LEU A 25 -2.53 12.34 -19.40
C LEU A 25 -2.04 13.49 -20.30
N ALA A 26 -1.35 13.18 -21.40
CA ALA A 26 -0.98 14.18 -22.41
C ALA A 26 -2.20 14.79 -23.12
N HIS A 27 -3.31 14.04 -23.20
CA HIS A 27 -4.56 14.48 -23.84
C HIS A 27 -5.65 14.85 -22.83
N SER A 28 -5.62 14.25 -21.63
CA SER A 28 -6.60 14.45 -20.55
C SER A 28 -5.88 14.48 -19.20
N PRO A 29 -5.28 15.63 -18.81
CA PRO A 29 -4.44 15.77 -17.62
C PRO A 29 -5.12 15.39 -16.29
N GLU A 30 -6.44 15.50 -16.23
CA GLU A 30 -7.32 15.18 -15.10
C GLU A 30 -7.90 13.76 -15.16
N ASN A 31 -7.41 12.89 -16.05
CA ASN A 31 -7.91 11.52 -16.11
C ASN A 31 -7.56 10.73 -14.84
N HIS A 32 -8.55 10.56 -13.95
CA HIS A 32 -8.39 9.92 -12.64
C HIS A 32 -7.80 8.50 -12.72
N ALA A 33 -8.25 7.70 -13.70
CA ALA A 33 -7.74 6.33 -13.86
C ALA A 33 -6.26 6.31 -14.25
N ALA A 34 -5.82 7.22 -15.12
CA ALA A 34 -4.41 7.33 -15.50
C ALA A 34 -3.54 7.88 -14.35
N ILE A 35 -4.05 8.84 -13.57
CA ILE A 35 -3.37 9.30 -12.34
C ILE A 35 -3.24 8.14 -11.36
N PHE A 36 -4.32 7.41 -11.12
CA PHE A 36 -4.33 6.27 -10.20
C PHE A 36 -3.41 5.13 -10.65
N ALA A 37 -3.33 4.86 -11.96
CA ALA A 37 -2.35 3.90 -12.50
C ALA A 37 -0.91 4.29 -12.13
N LYS A 38 -0.56 5.58 -12.17
CA LYS A 38 0.76 6.06 -11.72
C LYS A 38 0.96 5.93 -10.21
N VAL A 39 -0.09 6.11 -9.41
CA VAL A 39 -0.06 5.82 -7.97
C VAL A 39 0.29 4.34 -7.73
N LEU A 40 -0.38 3.43 -8.44
CA LEU A 40 -0.12 1.98 -8.33
C LEU A 40 1.30 1.61 -8.77
N VAL A 41 1.78 2.16 -9.89
CA VAL A 41 3.16 1.94 -10.36
C VAL A 41 4.17 2.38 -9.31
N GLY A 42 3.98 3.56 -8.72
CA GLY A 42 4.86 4.06 -7.66
C GLY A 42 4.81 3.20 -6.38
N GLY A 43 3.62 2.77 -5.96
CA GLY A 43 3.46 1.86 -4.81
C GLY A 43 4.17 0.53 -5.02
N LEU A 44 3.91 -0.15 -6.14
CA LEU A 44 4.52 -1.44 -6.47
C LEU A 44 6.04 -1.35 -6.59
N ARG A 45 6.56 -0.31 -7.26
CA ARG A 45 8.01 -0.08 -7.37
C ARG A 45 8.63 0.21 -6.01
N GLY A 46 7.97 1.03 -5.19
CA GLY A 46 8.40 1.32 -3.82
C GLY A 46 8.49 0.07 -2.96
N ASP A 47 7.45 -0.77 -2.98
CA ASP A 47 7.40 -2.05 -2.25
C ASP A 47 8.51 -2.99 -2.71
N TYR A 48 8.75 -3.11 -4.02
CA TYR A 48 9.83 -3.93 -4.56
C TYR A 48 11.20 -3.43 -4.07
N MET A 49 11.46 -2.12 -4.16
CA MET A 49 12.71 -1.52 -3.71
C MET A 49 12.94 -1.73 -2.20
N ALA A 50 11.91 -1.61 -1.38
CA ALA A 50 12.00 -1.78 0.07
C ALA A 50 12.18 -3.26 0.47
N LEU A 51 11.32 -4.14 -0.03
CA LEU A 51 11.19 -5.52 0.44
C LEU A 51 12.13 -6.49 -0.26
N VAL A 52 12.47 -6.24 -1.53
CA VAL A 52 13.30 -7.13 -2.36
C VAL A 52 14.73 -6.59 -2.47
N GLU A 53 14.89 -5.33 -2.86
CA GLU A 53 16.21 -4.72 -3.07
C GLU A 53 16.83 -4.12 -1.80
N LYS A 54 16.05 -3.95 -0.73
CA LYS A 54 16.46 -3.29 0.53
C LYS A 54 16.95 -1.85 0.35
N ARG A 55 16.49 -1.15 -0.69
CA ARG A 55 16.82 0.24 -1.04
C ARG A 55 15.84 1.22 -0.42
N ASN A 56 15.79 1.26 0.91
CA ASN A 56 14.76 1.97 1.67
C ASN A 56 14.63 3.47 1.37
N LEU A 57 15.75 4.19 1.14
CA LEU A 57 15.70 5.62 0.82
C LEU A 57 15.06 5.89 -0.55
N ALA A 58 15.41 5.08 -1.54
CA ALA A 58 14.85 5.19 -2.88
C ALA A 58 13.38 4.79 -2.89
N ALA A 59 13.03 3.71 -2.17
CA ALA A 59 11.64 3.31 -1.94
C ALA A 59 10.81 4.43 -1.31
N LEU A 60 11.33 5.09 -0.26
CA LEU A 60 10.64 6.19 0.41
C LEU A 60 10.37 7.35 -0.54
N SER A 61 11.34 7.71 -1.39
CA SER A 61 11.15 8.74 -2.41
C SER A 61 10.03 8.37 -3.39
N THR A 62 10.03 7.13 -3.89
CA THR A 62 9.01 6.65 -4.83
C THR A 62 7.62 6.63 -4.21
N ILE A 63 7.49 6.15 -2.97
CA ILE A 63 6.23 6.13 -2.23
C ILE A 63 5.71 7.54 -1.98
N LYS A 64 6.59 8.49 -1.62
CA LYS A 64 6.21 9.91 -1.43
C LYS A 64 5.66 10.53 -2.72
N SER A 65 6.28 10.25 -3.86
CA SER A 65 5.77 10.70 -5.17
C SER A 65 4.42 10.09 -5.51
N ALA A 66 4.22 8.80 -5.25
CA ALA A 66 2.93 8.12 -5.44
C ALA A 66 1.84 8.71 -4.53
N ARG A 67 2.20 8.99 -3.27
CA ARG A 67 1.32 9.63 -2.29
C ARG A 67 0.87 11.01 -2.76
N ALA A 68 1.77 11.85 -3.26
CA ALA A 68 1.40 13.17 -3.76
C ALA A 68 0.39 13.11 -4.92
N LEU A 69 0.53 12.12 -5.81
CA LEU A 69 -0.44 11.87 -6.87
C LEU A 69 -1.79 11.40 -6.31
N ALA A 70 -1.78 10.53 -5.31
CA ALA A 70 -3.00 10.08 -4.64
C ALA A 70 -3.71 11.22 -3.90
N GLU A 71 -2.96 12.09 -3.21
CA GLU A 71 -3.51 13.28 -2.54
C GLU A 71 -4.13 14.25 -3.55
N LYS A 72 -3.49 14.47 -4.70
CA LYS A 72 -4.08 15.24 -5.80
C LYS A 72 -5.39 14.61 -6.29
N LEU A 73 -5.38 13.31 -6.55
CA LEU A 73 -6.56 12.58 -7.01
C LEU A 73 -7.73 12.65 -6.02
N ILE A 74 -7.45 12.52 -4.71
CA ILE A 74 -8.46 12.63 -3.65
C ILE A 74 -9.02 14.06 -3.55
N ALA A 75 -8.18 15.07 -3.77
CA ALA A 75 -8.62 16.46 -3.78
C ALA A 75 -9.55 16.78 -4.97
N GLU A 76 -9.32 16.13 -6.11
CA GLU A 76 -10.18 16.24 -7.31
C GLU A 76 -11.45 15.38 -7.18
N ASP A 77 -11.33 14.17 -6.65
CA ASP A 77 -12.42 13.21 -6.46
C ASP A 77 -12.31 12.48 -5.10
N PRO A 78 -12.99 12.99 -4.06
CA PRO A 78 -13.02 12.36 -2.74
C PRO A 78 -13.70 10.97 -2.71
N SER A 79 -14.38 10.58 -3.79
CA SER A 79 -14.99 9.25 -3.92
C SER A 79 -14.04 8.21 -4.50
N TYR A 80 -12.82 8.60 -4.89
CA TYR A 80 -11.79 7.69 -5.40
C TYR A 80 -11.09 6.90 -4.28
N TYR A 81 -11.87 6.04 -3.61
CA TYR A 81 -11.50 5.44 -2.32
C TYR A 81 -10.22 4.60 -2.35
N ASP A 82 -9.88 4.00 -3.49
CA ASP A 82 -8.63 3.24 -3.63
C ASP A 82 -7.36 4.12 -3.46
N ALA A 83 -7.44 5.42 -3.78
CA ALA A 83 -6.31 6.33 -3.62
C ALA A 83 -5.94 6.56 -2.15
N TYR A 84 -6.89 6.39 -1.22
CA TYR A 84 -6.65 6.60 0.21
C TYR A 84 -5.64 5.59 0.79
N LEU A 85 -5.48 4.41 0.18
CA LEU A 85 -4.50 3.42 0.61
C LEU A 85 -3.07 3.98 0.51
N ALA A 86 -2.71 4.60 -0.61
CA ALA A 86 -1.37 5.17 -0.82
C ALA A 86 -1.01 6.25 0.21
N VAL A 87 -2.02 6.96 0.73
CA VAL A 87 -1.85 7.97 1.77
C VAL A 87 -1.73 7.36 3.17
N GLY A 88 -2.36 6.20 3.40
CA GLY A 88 -2.36 5.48 4.68
C GLY A 88 -1.15 4.56 4.93
N VAL A 89 -0.46 4.11 3.88
CA VAL A 89 0.61 3.09 3.96
C VAL A 89 1.94 3.60 4.53
N GLU A 90 2.21 4.91 4.50
CA GLU A 90 3.48 5.50 4.99
C GLU A 90 3.84 5.05 6.43
N ASN A 91 2.84 4.80 7.27
CA ASN A 91 3.08 4.39 8.67
C ASN A 91 3.42 2.91 8.83
N TYR A 92 3.01 2.09 7.86
CA TYR A 92 3.15 0.64 7.92
C TYR A 92 4.56 0.20 7.55
N LEU A 93 5.08 0.63 6.39
CA LEU A 93 6.41 0.23 5.90
C LEU A 93 7.54 0.76 6.79
N LEU A 94 7.36 1.94 7.39
CA LEU A 94 8.33 2.52 8.33
C LEU A 94 8.40 1.78 9.68
N SER A 95 7.45 0.87 9.95
CA SER A 95 7.40 0.12 11.20
C SER A 95 8.06 -1.25 11.17
N VAL A 96 8.55 -1.69 10.00
CA VAL A 96 9.06 -3.05 9.77
C VAL A 96 10.58 -3.18 10.05
N ASN A 97 11.24 -2.17 10.63
CA ASN A 97 12.65 -2.29 11.04
C ASN A 97 12.93 -1.73 12.46
N PRO A 98 13.95 -2.27 13.17
CA PRO A 98 14.16 -2.04 14.60
C PRO A 98 14.56 -0.60 14.90
N ALA A 99 14.59 -0.28 16.18
CA ALA A 99 14.65 1.03 16.85
C ALA A 99 15.31 2.28 16.18
N PRO A 100 16.42 2.27 15.40
CA PRO A 100 17.15 3.52 15.10
C PRO A 100 16.44 4.50 14.15
N VAL A 101 15.67 4.03 13.17
CA VAL A 101 14.98 4.91 12.20
C VAL A 101 13.82 5.68 12.85
N ARG A 102 13.22 5.11 13.90
CA ARG A 102 12.16 5.76 14.70
C ARG A 102 12.63 7.04 15.38
N TRP A 103 13.91 7.12 15.73
CA TRP A 103 14.50 8.32 16.33
C TRP A 103 14.72 9.43 15.29
N LEU A 104 15.18 9.07 14.09
CA LEU A 104 15.42 10.03 13.00
C LEU A 104 14.11 10.66 12.49
N LEU A 105 13.01 9.88 12.46
CA LEU A 105 11.68 10.37 12.07
C LEU A 105 11.04 11.30 13.12
N ARG A 106 11.34 11.11 14.41
CA ARG A 106 10.89 12.02 15.48
C ARG A 106 11.53 13.41 15.38
N LEU A 107 12.75 13.51 14.86
CA LEU A 107 13.44 14.79 14.63
C LEU A 107 12.97 15.50 13.36
N GLY A 108 12.38 14.78 12.40
CA GLY A 108 11.86 15.31 11.14
C GLY A 108 10.38 15.72 11.16
N GLY A 109 9.72 15.75 12.32
CA GLY A 109 8.30 16.13 12.43
C GLY A 109 7.30 15.05 11.95
N ALA A 110 7.77 13.85 11.64
CA ALA A 110 6.92 12.72 11.25
C ALA A 110 6.27 12.07 12.48
N GLN A 111 5.49 12.86 13.23
CA GLN A 111 4.48 12.32 14.15
C GLN A 111 3.26 11.97 13.30
N THR A 112 3.43 10.98 12.44
CA THR A 112 2.38 10.50 11.56
C THR A 112 1.21 10.00 12.41
N ASP A 113 0.06 10.64 12.25
CA ASP A 113 -1.17 10.27 12.94
C ASP A 113 -1.60 8.85 12.51
N LYS A 114 -1.25 7.87 13.37
CA LYS A 114 -1.60 6.47 13.18
C LYS A 114 -3.11 6.31 13.00
N ALA A 115 -3.92 7.07 13.75
CA ALA A 115 -5.38 6.99 13.67
C ALA A 115 -5.87 7.47 12.30
N ALA A 116 -5.30 8.57 11.78
CA ALA A 116 -5.60 9.05 10.43
C ALA A 116 -5.21 8.01 9.35
N GLY A 117 -4.06 7.34 9.49
CA GLY A 117 -3.64 6.27 8.58
C GLY A 117 -4.62 5.09 8.59
N ILE A 118 -5.03 4.64 9.78
CA ILE A 118 -6.02 3.56 9.93
C ILE A 118 -7.39 3.98 9.38
N ALA A 119 -7.82 5.21 9.58
CA ALA A 119 -9.09 5.71 9.02
C ALA A 119 -9.10 5.66 7.49
N LYS A 120 -7.99 6.03 6.84
CA LYS A 120 -7.85 5.97 5.38
C LYS A 120 -7.85 4.53 4.85
N LEU A 121 -7.20 3.61 5.58
CA LEU A 121 -7.25 2.18 5.28
C LEU A 121 -8.67 1.62 5.44
N ARG A 122 -9.40 2.00 6.50
CA ARG A 122 -10.82 1.61 6.67
C ARG A 122 -11.69 2.10 5.52
N LEU A 123 -11.52 3.37 5.12
CA LEU A 123 -12.25 3.92 3.98
C LEU A 123 -11.99 3.13 2.68
N THR A 124 -10.73 2.76 2.43
CA THR A 124 -10.37 1.92 1.28
C THR A 124 -10.93 0.50 1.41
N ALA A 125 -10.89 -0.09 2.60
CA ALA A 125 -11.42 -1.42 2.87
C ALA A 125 -12.95 -1.51 2.68
N GLU A 126 -13.68 -0.46 3.03
CA GLU A 126 -15.14 -0.40 2.97
C GLU A 126 -15.66 -0.01 1.59
N LYS A 127 -14.96 0.89 0.88
CA LYS A 127 -15.48 1.53 -0.35
C LYS A 127 -14.56 1.45 -1.56
N GLY A 128 -13.32 0.99 -1.39
CA GLY A 128 -12.40 0.77 -2.50
C GLY A 128 -12.89 -0.34 -3.43
N HIS A 129 -12.56 -0.23 -4.71
CA HIS A 129 -12.92 -1.23 -5.70
C HIS A 129 -11.79 -2.24 -5.88
N TYR A 130 -10.56 -1.76 -6.10
CA TYR A 130 -9.41 -2.61 -6.42
C TYR A 130 -8.63 -3.04 -5.18
N LEU A 131 -8.47 -2.12 -4.23
CA LEU A 131 -7.55 -2.24 -3.11
C LEU A 131 -8.26 -2.56 -1.79
N ALA A 132 -9.58 -2.73 -1.78
CA ALA A 132 -10.33 -3.10 -0.59
C ALA A 132 -9.81 -4.39 0.09
N PRO A 133 -9.50 -5.50 -0.63
CA PRO A 133 -8.87 -6.67 -0.02
C PRO A 133 -7.50 -6.36 0.60
N TYR A 134 -6.69 -5.56 -0.08
CA TYR A 134 -5.36 -5.21 0.39
C TYR A 134 -5.42 -4.32 1.64
N ALA A 135 -6.36 -3.36 1.68
CA ALA A 135 -6.62 -2.54 2.86
C ALA A 135 -7.05 -3.38 4.07
N ARG A 136 -7.93 -4.38 3.88
CA ARG A 136 -8.32 -5.32 4.95
C ARG A 136 -7.13 -6.12 5.47
N LEU A 137 -6.22 -6.54 4.59
CA LEU A 137 -4.99 -7.22 5.00
C LEU A 137 -4.11 -6.30 5.86
N LEU A 138 -3.89 -5.05 5.43
CA LEU A 138 -3.09 -4.09 6.20
C LEU A 138 -3.73 -3.76 7.55
N LEU A 139 -5.06 -3.66 7.61
CA LEU A 139 -5.80 -3.51 8.86
C LEU A 139 -5.63 -4.72 9.78
N ALA A 140 -5.65 -5.95 9.24
CA ALA A 140 -5.41 -7.14 10.04
C ALA A 140 -4.00 -7.15 10.64
N VAL A 141 -2.98 -6.76 9.86
CA VAL A 141 -1.61 -6.63 10.39
C VAL A 141 -1.53 -5.54 11.47
N ALA A 142 -2.21 -4.41 11.28
CA ALA A 142 -2.28 -3.35 12.29
C ALA A 142 -2.94 -3.84 13.59
N ALA A 143 -4.05 -4.59 13.49
CA ALA A 143 -4.73 -5.19 14.63
C ALA A 143 -3.83 -6.18 15.39
N LEU A 144 -3.07 -7.03 14.68
CA LEU A 144 -2.09 -7.92 15.30
C LEU A 144 -1.00 -7.17 16.07
N ARG A 145 -0.52 -6.07 15.51
CA ARG A 145 0.48 -5.21 16.16
C ARG A 145 -0.06 -4.53 17.42
N ASP A 146 -1.35 -4.24 17.44
CA ASP A 146 -2.05 -3.65 18.58
C ASP A 146 -2.57 -4.72 19.56
N HIS A 147 -2.19 -5.99 19.36
CA HIS A 147 -2.63 -7.14 20.14
C HIS A 147 -4.14 -7.40 20.11
N ASP A 148 -4.87 -6.79 19.16
CA ASP A 148 -6.28 -7.07 18.89
C ASP A 148 -6.41 -8.30 17.98
N ARG A 149 -6.24 -9.48 18.60
CA ARG A 149 -6.36 -10.75 17.89
C ARG A 149 -7.77 -10.99 17.34
N ASN A 150 -8.80 -10.40 17.94
CA ASN A 150 -10.18 -10.61 17.51
C ASN A 150 -10.45 -9.90 16.19
N GLN A 151 -10.10 -8.61 16.09
CA GLN A 151 -10.22 -7.86 14.84
C GLN A 151 -9.34 -8.45 13.73
N ALA A 152 -8.12 -8.88 14.06
CA ALA A 152 -7.25 -9.54 13.09
C ALA A 152 -7.87 -10.84 12.54
N ARG A 153 -8.48 -11.66 13.43
CA ARG A 153 -9.15 -12.89 13.03
C ARG A 153 -10.35 -12.63 12.13
N GLU A 154 -11.19 -11.66 12.49
CA GLU A 154 -12.37 -11.29 11.69
C GLU A 154 -11.98 -10.88 10.27
N LEU A 155 -11.00 -9.97 10.15
CA LEU A 155 -10.52 -9.48 8.85
C LEU A 155 -9.90 -10.61 8.01
N LEU A 156 -9.05 -11.44 8.61
CA LEU A 156 -8.41 -12.55 7.89
C LEU A 156 -9.40 -13.66 7.53
N ASN A 157 -10.42 -13.92 8.35
CA ASN A 157 -11.45 -14.90 8.03
C ASN A 157 -12.25 -14.46 6.80
N GLY A 158 -12.70 -13.21 6.76
CA GLY A 158 -13.35 -12.65 5.56
C GLY A 158 -12.48 -12.74 4.31
N LEU A 159 -11.17 -12.45 4.43
CA LEU A 159 -10.22 -12.61 3.32
C LEU A 159 -10.03 -14.08 2.90
N ALA A 160 -10.02 -15.02 3.85
CA ALA A 160 -9.89 -16.45 3.55
C ALA A 160 -11.13 -17.04 2.86
N GLU A 161 -12.31 -16.52 3.19
CA GLU A 161 -13.58 -16.88 2.55
C GLU A 161 -13.67 -16.31 1.13
N GLU A 162 -13.31 -15.04 0.94
CA GLU A 162 -13.34 -14.37 -0.38
C GLU A 162 -12.25 -14.89 -1.34
N PHE A 163 -11.07 -15.23 -0.82
CA PHE A 163 -9.92 -15.72 -1.61
C PHE A 163 -9.50 -17.13 -1.20
N PRO A 164 -10.34 -18.16 -1.42
CA PRO A 164 -10.11 -19.51 -0.90
C PRO A 164 -8.89 -20.21 -1.53
N ARG A 165 -8.39 -19.70 -2.67
CA ARG A 165 -7.18 -20.19 -3.35
C ARG A 165 -5.89 -19.56 -2.82
N ASN A 166 -5.97 -18.54 -1.95
CA ASN A 166 -4.80 -17.96 -1.31
C ASN A 166 -4.54 -18.67 0.03
N PRO A 167 -3.53 -19.57 0.12
CA PRO A 167 -3.27 -20.32 1.36
C PRO A 167 -2.72 -19.44 2.49
N LEU A 168 -2.25 -18.22 2.20
CA LEU A 168 -1.62 -17.36 3.20
C LEU A 168 -2.62 -16.91 4.27
N TYR A 169 -3.85 -16.55 3.89
CA TYR A 169 -4.85 -16.08 4.87
C TYR A 169 -5.20 -17.16 5.90
N ARG A 170 -5.43 -18.40 5.45
CA ARG A 170 -5.66 -19.53 6.36
C ARG A 170 -4.45 -19.85 7.24
N LYS A 171 -3.25 -19.74 6.67
CA LYS A 171 -2.00 -19.97 7.43
C LYS A 171 -1.81 -18.93 8.52
N GLU A 172 -2.08 -17.65 8.24
CA GLU A 172 -1.98 -16.59 9.26
C GLU A 172 -3.10 -16.69 10.31
N LEU A 173 -4.33 -17.07 9.93
CA LEU A 173 -5.41 -17.38 10.89
C LEU A 173 -5.00 -18.46 11.90
N ALA A 174 -4.48 -19.58 11.40
CA ALA A 174 -4.04 -20.69 12.24
C ALA A 174 -2.88 -20.34 13.19
N ARG A 175 -2.15 -19.24 12.94
CA ARG A 175 -1.11 -18.73 13.85
C ARG A 175 -1.70 -17.87 14.98
N ILE A 176 -2.80 -17.17 14.72
CA ILE A 176 -3.46 -16.29 15.70
C ILE A 176 -4.22 -17.11 16.75
N GLU A 177 -4.70 -18.30 16.35
CA GLU A 177 -5.45 -19.24 17.18
C GLU A 177 -4.57 -20.10 18.10
N ARG A 178 -3.24 -20.03 17.95
CA ARG A 178 -2.27 -20.64 18.87
C ARG A 178 -1.92 -19.69 20.02
#